data_AF-A0A1A7YA75-F1
#
_entry.id   AF-A0A1A7YA75-F1
#
_cell.length_a   1.000
_cell.length_b   1.000
_cell.length_c   1.000
_cell.angle_alpha   90.00
_cell.angle_beta   90.00
_cell.angle_gamma   90.00
#
_symmetry.space_group_name_H-M   'P 1'
#
loop_
_entity.id
_entity.type
_entity.pdbx_description
1 polymer ?
#
loop_
_entity_poly.entity_id
_entity_poly.type
_entity_poly.pdbx_seq_one_letter_code
_entity_poly.pdbx_strand_id
1 'polypeptide(L)' 'QVLRRACVSGSWGDTDRAVPYFPFIRDQPFKIELHCEQSRLRGFVDGHKLFDFLHKVLPLSDIDTLWIKGSLTITKLA' A
#
# COMPACT_ATOMS: atom_id res chain seq x y z
N GLN A 1 -3.21 -11.84 -5.30
CA GLN A 1 -2.31 -11.70 -4.12
C GLN A 1 -2.11 -10.22 -3.84
N VAL A 2 -1.90 -9.84 -2.57
CA VAL A 2 -1.50 -8.49 -2.18
C VAL A 2 -0.10 -8.58 -1.61
N LEU A 3 0.86 -7.89 -2.24
CA LEU A 3 2.28 -7.97 -1.91
C LEU A 3 2.77 -6.59 -1.48
N ARG A 4 3.48 -6.51 -0.36
CA ARG A 4 4.11 -5.28 0.12
C ARG A 4 5.58 -5.54 0.39
N ARG A 5 6.45 -4.65 -0.08
CA ARG A 5 7.89 -4.70 0.16
C ARG A 5 8.47 -3.31 0.01
N ALA A 6 9.59 -3.06 0.67
CA ALA A 6 10.36 -1.82 0.53
C ALA A 6 11.55 -2.05 -0.41
N CYS A 7 11.86 -1.05 -1.23
CA CYS A 7 13.11 -0.96 -1.97
C CYS A 7 13.99 0.06 -1.25
N VAL A 8 15.14 -0.37 -0.74
CA VAL A 8 16.09 0.50 -0.03
C VAL A 8 17.43 0.40 -0.74
N SER A 9 18.00 1.54 -1.13
CA SER A 9 19.26 1.60 -1.87
C SER A 9 19.26 0.72 -3.14
N GLY A 10 18.14 0.69 -3.87
CA GLY A 10 17.99 -0.09 -5.10
C GLY A 10 17.74 -1.59 -4.91
N SER A 11 17.67 -2.09 -3.67
CA SER A 11 17.46 -3.50 -3.37
C SER A 11 16.11 -3.74 -2.71
N TRP A 12 15.40 -4.78 -3.16
CA TRP A 12 14.12 -5.18 -2.59
C TRP A 12 14.31 -6.09 -1.39
N GLY A 13 13.68 -5.74 -0.27
CA GLY A 13 13.63 -6.59 0.92
C GLY A 13 12.54 -7.67 0.86
N ASP A 14 12.26 -8.25 2.03
CA ASP A 14 11.25 -9.29 2.19
C ASP A 14 9.85 -8.84 1.74
N THR A 15 9.11 -9.80 1.19
CA THR A 15 7.75 -9.57 0.73
C THR A 15 6.75 -10.02 1.78
N ASP A 16 5.98 -9.07 2.28
CA ASP A 16 4.86 -9.35 3.16
C ASP A 16 3.62 -9.67 2.30
N ARG A 17 3.01 -10.84 2.54
CA ARG A 17 1.89 -11.40 1.76
C ARG A 17 0.62 -11.62 2.58
N ALA A 18 0.73 -11.63 3.90
CA ALA A 18 -0.38 -11.95 4.78
C ALA A 18 -1.48 -10.88 4.68
N VAL A 19 -2.67 -11.30 4.27
CA VAL A 19 -3.90 -10.51 4.30
C VAL A 19 -5.05 -11.43 4.74
N PRO A 20 -6.03 -10.91 5.49
CA PRO A 20 -7.16 -11.72 5.96
C PRO A 20 -8.11 -12.13 4.83
N TYR A 21 -8.12 -11.40 3.72
CA TYR A 21 -8.94 -11.65 2.53
C TYR A 21 -8.32 -10.97 1.30
N PHE A 22 -8.80 -11.31 0.09
CA PHE A 22 -8.43 -10.60 -1.13
C PHE A 22 -9.54 -9.61 -1.50
N PRO A 23 -9.28 -8.30 -1.55
CA PRO A 23 -10.33 -7.28 -1.66
C PRO A 23 -10.67 -6.87 -3.09
N PHE A 24 -9.88 -7.28 -4.10
CA PHE A 24 -10.01 -6.76 -5.46
C PHE A 24 -10.79 -7.71 -6.35
N ILE A 25 -11.89 -7.22 -6.92
CA ILE A 25 -12.70 -7.94 -7.90
C ILE A 25 -12.52 -7.23 -9.25
N ARG A 26 -12.32 -8.00 -10.32
CA ARG A 26 -12.16 -7.45 -11.67
C ARG A 26 -13.38 -6.58 -12.02
N ASP A 27 -13.12 -5.43 -12.64
CA ASP A 27 -14.12 -4.45 -13.10
C ASP A 27 -14.98 -3.80 -12.01
N GLN A 28 -14.72 -4.07 -10.72
CA GLN A 28 -15.36 -3.35 -9.62
C GLN A 28 -14.51 -2.17 -9.14
N PRO A 29 -15.14 -1.01 -8.87
CA PRO A 29 -14.45 0.09 -8.23
C PRO A 29 -14.08 -0.29 -6.80
N PHE A 30 -12.95 0.23 -6.33
CA PHE A 30 -12.51 0.11 -4.94
C PHE A 30 -11.81 1.40 -4.52
N LYS A 31 -11.80 1.67 -3.21
CA LYS A 31 -11.09 2.78 -2.60
C LYS A 31 -9.94 2.24 -1.75
N ILE A 32 -8.72 2.70 -2.02
CA ILE A 32 -7.54 2.42 -1.17
C ILE A 32 -7.28 3.63 -0.28
N GLU A 33 -7.05 3.38 1.01
CA GLU A 33 -6.55 4.38 1.94
C GLU A 33 -5.25 3.88 2.56
N LEU A 34 -4.22 4.74 2.56
CA LEU A 34 -2.93 4.47 3.19
C LEU A 34 -2.72 5.48 4.31
N HIS A 35 -2.82 5.03 5.56
CA HIS A 35 -2.62 5.89 6.71
C HIS A 35 -1.18 5.76 7.19
N CYS A 36 -0.45 6.87 7.22
CA CYS A 36 0.90 6.94 7.77
C CYS A 36 0.83 7.20 9.28
N GLU A 37 1.01 6.13 10.08
CA GLU A 37 1.18 6.23 11.53
C GLU A 37 2.67 6.34 11.88
N GLN A 38 2.98 6.65 13.14
CA GLN A 38 4.36 6.84 13.59
C GLN A 38 5.28 5.64 13.34
N SER A 39 4.76 4.39 13.40
CA SER A 39 5.57 3.17 13.25
C SER A 39 5.25 2.33 12.02
N ARG A 40 4.17 2.66 11.28
CA ARG A 40 3.67 1.82 10.18
C ARG A 40 2.83 2.61 9.18
N LEU A 41 2.73 2.07 7.98
CA LEU A 41 1.63 2.33 7.06
C LEU A 41 0.49 1.34 7.35
N ARG A 42 -0.74 1.82 7.46
CA ARG A 42 -1.93 0.97 7.51
C ARG A 42 -2.73 1.10 6.23
N GLY A 43 -2.99 -0.03 5.57
CA GLY A 43 -3.75 -0.09 4.33
C GLY A 43 -5.19 -0.52 4.58
N PHE A 44 -6.14 0.23 4.01
CA PHE A 44 -7.55 -0.10 3.99
C PHE A 44 -8.04 -0.23 2.54
N VAL A 45 -9.03 -1.10 2.33
CA VAL A 45 -9.80 -1.17 1.09
C VAL A 45 -11.28 -1.07 1.43
N ASP A 46 -11.96 -0.09 0.84
CA ASP A 46 -13.37 0.22 1.07
C ASP A 46 -13.71 0.40 2.56
N GLY A 47 -12.83 1.09 3.29
CA GLY A 47 -12.99 1.37 4.73
C GLY A 47 -12.61 0.21 5.66
N HIS A 48 -12.32 -0.99 5.13
CA HIS A 48 -11.92 -2.15 5.93
C HIS A 48 -10.40 -2.31 5.99
N LYS A 49 -9.85 -2.52 7.20
CA LYS A 49 -8.40 -2.71 7.40
C LYS A 49 -7.94 -3.99 6.70
N LEU A 50 -6.96 -3.87 5.81
CA LEU A 50 -6.37 -5.00 5.10
C LEU A 50 -5.01 -5.42 5.67
N PHE A 51 -4.13 -4.44 5.97
CA PHE A 51 -2.78 -4.74 6.46
C PHE A 51 -2.15 -3.60 7.27
N ASP A 52 -1.13 -3.97 8.03
CA ASP A 52 -0.14 -3.06 8.60
C ASP A 52 1.22 -3.35 7.94
N PHE A 53 2.00 -2.33 7.62
CA PHE A 53 3.34 -2.44 7.06
C PHE A 53 4.30 -1.55 7.84
N LEU A 54 5.19 -2.15 8.62
CA LEU A 54 6.16 -1.41 9.42
C LEU A 54 7.09 -0.57 8.54
N HIS A 55 7.41 0.64 8.97
CA HIS A 55 8.31 1.51 8.23
C HIS A 55 9.70 0.87 8.07
N LYS A 56 10.20 0.85 6.84
CA LYS A 56 11.54 0.35 6.47
C LYS A 56 12.43 1.45 5.90
N VAL A 57 11.86 2.62 5.63
CA VAL A 57 12.52 3.82 5.11
C VAL A 57 12.21 4.96 6.07
N LEU A 58 13.24 5.69 6.48
CA LEU A 58 13.16 6.83 7.36
C LEU A 58 14.19 7.89 6.89
N PRO A 59 13.94 9.19 7.12
CA PRO A 59 12.76 9.75 7.80
C PRO A 59 11.49 9.71 6.93
N LEU A 60 10.32 9.71 7.55
CA LEU A 60 9.03 9.67 6.83
C LEU A 60 8.76 10.94 6.01
N SER A 61 9.43 12.05 6.35
CA SER A 61 9.36 13.32 5.61
C SER A 61 9.82 13.20 4.17
N ASP A 62 10.66 12.21 3.86
CA ASP A 62 11.24 12.03 2.52
C ASP A 62 10.31 11.23 1.61
N ILE A 63 9.16 10.78 2.13
CA ILE A 63 8.12 10.09 1.35
C ILE A 63 7.16 11.15 0.81
N ASP A 64 7.49 11.73 -0.33
CA ASP A 64 6.74 12.83 -0.96
C ASP A 64 6.07 12.46 -2.30
N THR A 65 6.39 11.27 -2.82
CA THR A 65 6.04 10.87 -4.18
C THR A 65 5.20 9.60 -4.16
N LEU A 66 4.02 9.66 -4.80
CA LEU A 66 3.16 8.52 -5.04
C LEU A 66 3.19 8.12 -6.51
N TRP A 67 3.57 6.87 -6.77
CA TRP A 67 3.55 6.31 -8.13
C TRP A 67 2.54 5.16 -8.24
N ILE A 68 1.56 5.32 -9.12
CA ILE A 68 0.56 4.30 -9.43
C ILE A 68 0.80 3.80 -10.86
N LYS A 69 0.89 2.47 -11.01
CA LYS A 69 1.09 1.79 -12.30
C LYS A 69 0.32 0.48 -12.31
N GLY A 70 -0.10 0.05 -13.50
CA GLY A 70 -0.72 -1.25 -13.72
C GLY A 70 -2.05 -1.12 -14.46
N SER A 71 -2.82 -2.21 -14.48
CA SER A 71 -4.11 -2.28 -15.15
C SER A 71 -5.23 -1.78 -14.26
N LEU A 72 -5.37 -0.46 -14.15
CA LEU A 72 -6.46 0.22 -13.43
C LEU A 72 -6.74 1.59 -14.03
N THR A 73 -7.93 2.12 -13.76
CA THR A 73 -8.31 3.50 -14.08
C THR A 73 -8.43 4.29 -12.78
N ILE A 74 -7.67 5.39 -12.65
CA ILE A 74 -7.79 6.28 -11.50
C ILE A 74 -8.98 7.20 -11.73
N THR A 75 -9.97 7.13 -10.85
CA THR A 75 -11.15 8.00 -10.90
C THR A 75 -11.03 9.20 -9.97
N LYS A 76 -10.28 9.06 -8.87
CA LYS A 76 -9.98 10.12 -7.92
C LYS A 76 -8.64 9.85 -7.22
N LEU A 77 -7.86 10.91 -7.02
CA LEU A 77 -6.68 10.92 -6.17
C LEU A 77 -6.85 12.09 -5.18
N ALA A 78 -6.64 11.83 -3.90
CA ALA A 78 -6.84 12.79 -2.81
C ALA A 78 -5.75 12.62 -1.75
#